data_AF-A0A6B3CPQ1-F1
#
_entry.id   AF-A0A6B3CPQ1-F1
#
_cell.length_a   1.000
_cell.length_b   1.000
_cell.length_c   1.000
_cell.angle_alpha   90.00
_cell.angle_beta   90.00
_cell.angle_gamma   90.00
#
_symmetry.space_group_name_H-M   'P 1'
#
loop_
_entity.id
_entity.type
_entity.pdbx_description
1 polymer ?
#
loop_
_entity_poly.entity_id
_entity_poly.type
_entity_poly.pdbx_seq_one_letter_code
_entity_poly.pdbx_strand_id
1 'polypeptide(L)'
;LEKLVKWNGEQHADITPGEFTQLTGRAGRRGIDVEGHAVVLWQRGMNPEHLAGLAGTRTYPLRSSFKPSYNMAVNLVEQFGRHRSRELLETSFAQFQADKSVVGISRQVQR
;
A
#
# COMPACT_ATOMS: atom_id res chain seq x y z
N LEU A 1 12.55 -14.48 -8.21
CA LEU A 1 12.13 -14.24 -6.81
C LEU A 1 12.35 -15.49 -6.01
N GLU A 2 13.21 -15.43 -5.00
CA GLU A 2 13.56 -16.57 -4.16
C GLU A 2 12.57 -16.79 -3.01
N LYS A 3 11.94 -15.72 -2.51
CA LYS A 3 10.87 -15.79 -1.50
C LYS A 3 9.77 -14.78 -1.83
N LEU A 4 8.53 -15.14 -1.52
CA LEU A 4 7.35 -14.26 -1.65
C LEU A 4 6.96 -13.62 -0.30
N VAL A 5 7.92 -13.52 0.61
CA VAL A 5 7.77 -12.96 1.95
C VAL A 5 8.87 -11.91 2.15
N LYS A 6 8.54 -10.80 2.79
CA LYS A 6 9.45 -9.71 3.13
C LYS A 6 9.37 -9.37 4.62
N TRP A 7 10.44 -8.79 5.17
CA TRP A 7 10.38 -8.12 6.47
C TRP A 7 9.79 -6.72 6.28
N ASN A 8 8.71 -6.39 6.98
CA ASN A 8 8.05 -5.08 6.86
C ASN A 8 8.46 -4.08 7.98
N GLY A 9 9.41 -4.44 8.83
CA GLY A 9 9.79 -3.69 10.03
C GLY A 9 9.29 -4.30 11.33
N GLU A 10 8.24 -5.10 11.28
CA GLU A 10 7.61 -5.73 12.46
C GLU A 10 7.55 -7.25 12.36
N GLN A 11 7.27 -7.77 11.17
CA GLN A 11 7.15 -9.21 10.92
C GLN A 11 7.55 -9.58 9.50
N HIS A 12 7.70 -10.89 9.30
CA HIS A 12 7.75 -11.48 7.96
C HIS A 12 6.31 -11.53 7.41
N ALA A 13 6.03 -10.69 6.41
CA ALA A 13 4.74 -10.57 5.76
C ALA A 13 4.83 -10.97 4.29
N ASP A 14 3.74 -11.53 3.75
CA ASP A 14 3.65 -11.81 2.33
C ASP A 14 3.81 -10.53 1.51
N ILE A 15 4.43 -10.65 0.33
CA ILE A 15 4.49 -9.53 -0.61
C ILE A 15 3.08 -9.21 -1.11
N THR A 16 2.80 -7.92 -1.27
CA THR A 16 1.53 -7.49 -1.86
C THR A 16 1.56 -7.63 -3.38
N PRO A 17 0.39 -7.74 -4.05
CA PRO A 17 0.33 -7.76 -5.51
C PRO A 17 1.00 -6.54 -6.19
N GLY A 18 0.91 -5.36 -5.55
CA GLY A 18 1.57 -4.15 -6.03
C GLY A 18 3.09 -4.24 -5.97
N GLU A 19 3.63 -4.79 -4.88
CA GLU A 19 5.07 -5.05 -4.75
C GLU A 19 5.54 -6.12 -5.73
N PHE A 20 4.76 -7.19 -5.91
CA PHE A 20 5.05 -8.21 -6.90
C PHE A 20 5.17 -7.60 -8.30
N THR A 21 4.21 -6.76 -8.71
CA THR A 21 4.25 -6.06 -10.00
C THR A 21 5.41 -5.07 -10.09
N GLN A 22 5.76 -4.37 -9.01
CA GLN A 22 6.93 -3.49 -9.00
C GLN A 22 8.24 -4.26 -9.19
N LEU A 23 8.35 -5.46 -8.64
CA LEU A 23 9.54 -6.32 -8.77
C LEU A 23 9.61 -6.93 -10.17
N THR A 24 8.52 -7.56 -10.63
CA THR A 24 8.50 -8.24 -11.93
C THR A 24 8.46 -7.26 -13.10
N GLY A 25 7.88 -6.07 -12.93
CA GLY A 25 7.87 -5.00 -13.93
C GLY A 25 9.23 -4.36 -14.19
N ARG A 26 10.28 -4.72 -13.45
CA ARG A 26 11.68 -4.38 -13.79
C ARG A 26 12.27 -5.31 -14.84
N ALA A 27 11.62 -6.44 -15.14
CA ALA A 27 12.06 -7.34 -16.19
C ALA A 27 11.72 -6.75 -17.57
N GLY A 28 12.70 -6.75 -18.46
CA GLY A 28 12.60 -6.16 -19.80
C GLY A 28 13.04 -4.70 -19.85
N ARG A 29 13.86 -4.38 -20.85
CA ARG A 29 14.44 -3.05 -21.08
C ARG A 29 13.74 -2.40 -22.27
N ARG A 30 13.33 -1.14 -22.06
CA ARG A 30 12.61 -0.36 -23.07
C ARG A 30 13.43 -0.23 -24.36
N GLY A 31 12.85 -0.67 -25.47
CA GLY A 31 13.41 -0.48 -26.82
C GLY A 31 14.41 -1.56 -27.26
N ILE A 32 14.68 -2.58 -26.45
CA ILE A 32 15.60 -3.67 -26.82
C ILE A 32 15.08 -5.07 -26.47
N ASP A 33 14.27 -5.23 -25.43
CA ASP A 33 13.66 -6.52 -25.11
C ASP A 33 12.19 -6.52 -25.58
N VAL A 34 11.78 -7.55 -26.34
CA VAL A 34 10.39 -7.73 -26.81
C VAL A 34 9.50 -8.19 -25.65
N GLU A 35 10.06 -8.99 -24.74
CA GLU A 35 9.37 -9.56 -23.59
C GLU A 35 10.24 -9.42 -22.32
N GLY A 36 9.59 -9.18 -21.18
CA GLY A 36 10.22 -9.23 -19.87
C GLY A 36 9.92 -10.57 -19.19
N HIS A 37 10.95 -11.32 -18.80
CA HIS A 37 10.78 -12.58 -18.09
C HIS A 37 11.09 -12.43 -16.60
N ALA A 38 10.16 -12.89 -15.75
CA ALA A 38 10.35 -12.99 -14.32
C ALA A 38 10.11 -14.43 -13.85
N VAL A 39 11.05 -14.98 -13.08
CA VAL A 39 10.99 -16.36 -12.58
C VAL A 39 10.73 -16.34 -11.07
N VAL A 40 9.76 -17.14 -10.62
CA VAL A 40 9.53 -17.42 -9.20
C VAL A 40 10.06 -18.81 -8.90
N LEU A 41 10.96 -18.91 -7.92
CA LEU A 41 11.49 -20.21 -7.50
C LEU A 41 10.45 -20.91 -6.63
N TRP A 42 10.06 -22.11 -7.04
CA TRP A 42 9.15 -22.93 -6.27
C TRP A 42 9.79 -23.38 -4.95
N GLN A 43 8.99 -23.44 -3.89
CA GLN A 43 9.38 -23.94 -2.57
C GLN A 43 8.30 -24.86 -2.02
N ARG A 44 8.69 -25.84 -1.20
CA ARG A 44 7.75 -26.69 -0.48
C ARG A 44 6.84 -25.82 0.41
N GLY A 45 5.53 -26.05 0.32
CA GLY A 45 4.53 -25.25 1.05
C GLY A 45 4.05 -24.00 0.32
N MET A 46 4.58 -23.69 -0.87
CA MET A 46 4.05 -22.61 -1.70
C MET A 46 2.68 -22.99 -2.28
N ASN A 47 1.69 -22.10 -2.13
CA ASN A 47 0.37 -22.23 -2.77
C ASN A 47 0.37 -21.55 -4.16
N PRO A 48 0.18 -22.29 -5.27
CA PRO A 48 0.09 -21.71 -6.61
C PRO A 48 -1.05 -20.71 -6.80
N GLU A 49 -2.19 -20.90 -6.12
CA GLU A 49 -3.33 -19.97 -6.20
C GLU A 49 -2.98 -18.60 -5.61
N HIS A 50 -2.19 -18.58 -4.53
CA HIS A 50 -1.70 -17.33 -3.96
C HIS A 50 -0.82 -16.58 -4.96
N LEU A 51 0.12 -17.27 -5.61
CA LEU A 51 0.96 -16.68 -6.66
C LEU A 51 0.12 -16.16 -7.84
N ALA A 52 -0.90 -16.91 -8.27
CA ALA A 52 -1.83 -16.47 -9.30
C ALA A 52 -2.60 -15.20 -8.87
N GLY A 53 -2.99 -15.09 -7.60
CA GLY A 53 -3.60 -13.88 -7.03
C GLY A 53 -2.66 -12.67 -7.08
N LEU A 54 -1.38 -12.85 -6.76
CA LEU A 54 -0.38 -11.79 -6.84
C LEU A 54 -0.19 -11.29 -8.28
N ALA A 55 -0.15 -12.20 -9.26
CA ALA A 55 0.05 -11.87 -10.67
C ALA A 55 -1.22 -11.34 -11.37
N GLY A 56 -2.40 -11.78 -10.94
CA GLY A 56 -3.68 -11.44 -11.58
C GLY A 56 -4.33 -10.14 -11.09
N THR A 57 -3.93 -9.61 -9.94
CA THR A 57 -4.48 -8.37 -9.39
C THR A 57 -4.13 -7.19 -10.29
N ARG A 58 -5.09 -6.29 -10.55
CA ARG A 58 -4.88 -5.09 -11.41
C ARG A 58 -5.08 -3.76 -10.69
N THR A 59 -5.61 -3.80 -9.47
CA THR A 59 -5.91 -2.61 -8.68
C THR A 59 -5.22 -2.71 -7.33
N TYR A 60 -4.43 -1.70 -6.99
CA TYR A 60 -3.66 -1.64 -5.75
C TYR A 60 -4.11 -0.41 -4.97
N PRO A 61 -5.08 -0.53 -4.04
CA PRO A 61 -5.57 0.63 -3.30
C PRO A 61 -4.45 1.19 -2.44
N LEU A 62 -4.10 2.46 -2.67
CA LEU A 62 -3.16 3.17 -1.82
C LEU A 62 -3.84 3.43 -0.47
N ARG A 63 -3.27 2.93 0.61
CA ARG A 63 -3.71 3.22 1.99
C ARG A 63 -2.79 4.25 2.61
N SER A 64 -3.35 5.23 3.28
CA SER A 64 -2.58 6.22 4.02
C SER A 64 -1.87 5.54 5.19
N SER A 65 -0.55 5.71 5.27
CA SER A 65 0.25 5.36 6.45
C SER A 65 0.38 6.51 7.45
N PHE A 66 -0.28 7.64 7.16
CA PHE A 66 -0.16 8.86 7.96
C PHE A 66 -0.66 8.63 9.39
N LYS A 67 0.24 8.81 10.35
CA LYS A 67 -0.03 8.85 11.78
C LYS A 67 0.74 10.04 12.37
N PRO A 68 0.07 11.09 12.87
CA PRO A 68 0.77 12.24 13.41
C PRO A 68 1.57 11.82 14.64
N SER A 69 2.88 12.12 14.63
CA SER A 69 3.76 11.88 15.77
C SER A 69 3.70 13.04 16.75
N TYR A 70 4.15 12.84 18.00
CA TYR A 70 4.24 13.92 18.98
C TYR A 70 5.09 15.09 18.48
N ASN A 71 6.26 14.81 17.88
CA ASN A 71 7.13 15.84 17.33
C ASN A 71 6.42 16.65 16.23
N MET A 72 5.68 15.97 15.33
CA MET A 72 4.90 16.65 14.31
C MET A 72 3.81 17.53 14.92
N ALA A 73 3.07 17.02 15.91
CA ALA A 73 2.00 17.79 16.56
C ALA A 73 2.55 19.05 17.24
N VAL A 74 3.68 18.95 17.95
CA VAL A 74 4.33 20.09 18.60
C VAL A 74 4.81 21.09 17.55
N ASN A 75 5.55 20.64 16.53
CA ASN A 75 6.07 21.54 15.48
C ASN A 75 4.95 22.25 14.70
N LEU A 76 3.85 21.55 14.41
CA LEU A 76 2.70 22.16 13.75
C LEU A 76 2.07 23.25 14.63
N VAL A 77 1.84 22.96 15.91
CA VAL A 77 1.23 23.92 16.84
C VAL A 77 2.14 25.13 17.06
N GLU A 78 3.45 24.92 17.18
CA GLU A 78 4.43 26.00 17.28
C GLU A 78 4.41 26.90 16.03
N GLN A 79 4.40 26.31 14.84
CA GLN A 79 4.50 27.05 13.59
C GLN A 79 3.20 27.72 13.15
N PHE A 80 2.05 27.06 13.37
CA PHE A 80 0.76 27.47 12.80
C PHE A 80 -0.31 27.75 13.85
N GLY A 81 -0.05 27.49 15.13
CA GLY A 81 -1.04 27.53 16.18
C GLY A 81 -2.00 26.33 16.14
N ARG A 82 -2.73 26.12 17.23
CA ARG A 82 -3.57 24.92 17.42
C ARG A 82 -4.68 24.77 16.38
N HIS A 83 -5.37 25.86 16.03
CA HIS A 83 -6.54 25.80 15.14
C HIS A 83 -6.14 25.37 13.72
N ARG A 84 -5.20 26.10 13.12
CA ARG A 84 -4.70 25.82 11.77
C ARG A 84 -4.00 24.47 11.67
N SER A 85 -3.30 24.05 12.73
CA SER A 85 -2.71 22.71 12.79
C SER A 85 -3.75 21.60 12.68
N ARG A 86 -4.91 21.76 13.35
CA ARG A 86 -6.00 20.80 13.27
C ARG A 86 -6.57 20.73 11.85
N GLU A 87 -6.86 21.87 11.24
CA GLU A 87 -7.36 21.94 9.85
C GLU A 87 -6.40 21.24 8.88
N LEU A 88 -5.08 21.44 9.04
CA LEU A 88 -4.08 20.75 8.22
C LEU A 88 -4.15 19.23 8.38
N LEU A 89 -4.28 18.72 9.60
CA LEU A 89 -4.44 17.29 9.85
C LEU A 89 -5.76 16.75 9.26
N GLU A 90 -6.84 17.55 9.28
CA GLU A 90 -8.13 17.20 8.68
C GLU A 90 -8.06 17.12 7.13
N THR A 91 -7.12 17.82 6.49
CA THR A 91 -6.87 17.68 5.04
C THR A 91 -5.96 16.50 4.66
N SER A 92 -5.54 15.69 5.64
CA SER A 92 -4.65 14.55 5.38
C SER A 92 -5.31 13.44 4.57
N PHE A 93 -4.49 12.65 3.86
CA PHE A 93 -4.99 11.50 3.10
C PHE A 93 -5.63 10.42 4.00
N ALA A 94 -5.18 10.31 5.27
CA ALA A 94 -5.82 9.42 6.24
C ALA A 94 -7.26 9.87 6.53
N GLN A 95 -7.48 11.16 6.76
CA GLN A 95 -8.82 11.70 7.02
C GLN A 95 -9.72 11.55 5.79
N PHE A 96 -9.21 11.88 4.60
CA PHE A 96 -9.95 11.69 3.34
C PHE A 96 -10.45 10.24 3.14
N GLN A 97 -9.62 9.25 3.51
CA GLN A 97 -9.99 7.84 3.41
C GLN A 97 -11.03 7.44 4.47
N ALA A 98 -10.90 7.95 5.70
CA ALA A 98 -11.88 7.72 6.76
C ALA A 98 -13.26 8.26 6.35
N ASP A 99 -13.34 9.50 5.87
CA ASP A 99 -14.59 10.15 5.49
C ASP A 99 -15.30 9.40 4.35
N LYS A 100 -14.56 8.97 3.32
CA LYS A 100 -15.11 8.14 2.24
C LYS A 100 -15.64 6.79 2.72
N SER A 101 -14.98 6.16 3.68
CA SER A 101 -15.39 4.85 4.18
C SER A 101 -16.74 4.92 4.91
N VAL A 102 -16.99 5.99 5.67
CA VAL A 102 -18.25 6.22 6.39
C VAL A 102 -19.41 6.39 5.42
N VAL A 103 -19.24 7.13 4.32
CA VAL A 103 -20.28 7.31 3.29
C VAL A 103 -20.65 5.97 2.63
N GLY A 104 -19.69 5.06 2.45
CA GLY A 104 -19.93 3.71 1.94
C GLY A 104 -20.78 2.87 2.90
N ILE A 105 -20.48 2.94 4.20
CA ILE A 105 -21.17 2.17 5.25
C ILE A 105 -22.63 2.64 5.39
N SER A 106 -22.88 3.95 5.43
CA SER A 106 -24.24 4.49 5.58
C SER A 106 -25.18 4.09 4.43
N ARG A 107 -24.64 3.95 3.20
CA ARG A 107 -25.42 3.47 2.05
C ARG A 107 -25.75 1.98 2.10
N GLN A 108 -24.92 1.17 2.77
CA GLN A 108 -25.21 -0.25 2.97
C GLN A 108 -26.26 -0.49 4.06
N VAL A 109 -26.34 0.38 5.07
CA VAL A 109 -27.32 0.27 6.17
C VAL A 109 -28.73 0.72 5.75
N GLN A 110 -28.86 1.54 4.70
CA GLN A 110 -30.15 1.99 4.15
C GLN A 110 -30.78 1.02 3.13
N ARG A 111 -30.13 -0.11 2.84
CA ARG A 111 -30.65 -1.20 2.02
C ARG A 111 -31.06 -2.37 2.88
#